data_AF-A0A1E7H6H0-F1
#
_entry.id   AF-A0A1E7H6H0-F1
#
_cell.length_a   1.000
_cell.length_b   1.000
_cell.length_c   1.000
_cell.angle_alpha   90.00
_cell.angle_beta   90.00
_cell.angle_gamma   90.00
#
_symmetry.space_group_name_H-M   'P 1'
#
loop_
_entity.id
_entity.type
_entity.pdbx_description
1 polymer ?
#
loop_
_entity_poly.entity_id
_entity_poly.type
_entity_poly.pdbx_seq_one_letter_code
_entity_poly.pdbx_strand_id
1 'polypeptide(L)'
;MAHITFETGSNEFYELIRSKTGPGEDIDIIATVRPYDDPGVGQFYYRFRKIYSTIVHKTHMVFPLDEKQYGRINELFISPEWTQEPHLVDYNKITSANPFKTYEQIPVKSRYQWLLDNAHYTIMTFIRGPVCKGQIALNVINDHFWIMFLDPEYDLAVKYPGFIRLQANNLRMPSENGSDYNLGRGALLKNKHYQLAVDYFSARQQFYSAIYPDGLGIEAIWKGNRPADQPVLTVFRHFDSASVHRGALGNLPQTLWVVDFPLLERIYYSLVAGFDIYGNVGHQLATRLYMDALRVEGESYFLNFMPDEIRKELMASWNIGVPLKNLHYEPARIPANVAYKTTEPKREFIEQVVNEHITVEGISFDINYLQAGEVYPELPKTYNSVEDIIDGFIAVSAPGVSFFRHDSDYNTNVAWIRIKNVPDKEDIVVSVVVDRWHDNVKFVLREKKVLDPSKDRADFIPGFIGSYPNYFFVLDASDLPDFFEILDQYDGSQTYLQRLEKYGVNRAKDNFWEVYDWFQNEFNNSLGGMKGIVDLNRYYYLTYEE
;
A
#
# COMPACT_ATOMS: atom_id res chain seq x y z
N MET A 1 4.03 17.24 -0.47
CA MET A 1 3.81 15.81 -0.16
C MET A 1 5.12 15.13 0.24
N ALA A 2 6.18 15.25 -0.57
CA ALA A 2 7.51 14.83 -0.16
C ALA A 2 8.12 15.77 0.88
N HIS A 3 8.70 15.24 1.94
CA HIS A 3 9.66 15.94 2.78
C HIS A 3 11.06 15.51 2.32
N ILE A 4 11.87 16.44 1.89
CA ILE A 4 13.19 16.20 1.33
C ILE A 4 14.22 16.37 2.44
N THR A 5 15.17 15.45 2.52
CA THR A 5 16.30 15.54 3.45
C THR A 5 17.63 15.48 2.69
N PHE A 6 18.66 16.09 3.27
CA PHE A 6 20.02 16.12 2.76
C PHE A 6 20.97 15.66 3.87
N GLU A 7 22.11 15.02 3.51
CA GLU A 7 23.15 14.57 4.44
C GLU A 7 23.97 15.74 5.04
N THR A 8 23.29 16.66 5.70
CA THR A 8 23.88 17.86 6.33
C THR A 8 24.20 17.66 7.82
N GLY A 9 23.84 16.50 8.38
CA GLY A 9 23.90 16.24 9.82
C GLY A 9 22.83 16.97 10.65
N SER A 10 21.91 17.69 9.98
CA SER A 10 20.77 18.34 10.60
C SER A 10 19.50 17.48 10.45
N ASN A 11 18.58 17.54 11.41
CA ASN A 11 17.26 16.90 11.32
C ASN A 11 16.24 17.81 10.60
N GLU A 12 16.70 18.50 9.55
CA GLU A 12 15.89 19.48 8.83
C GLU A 12 15.29 18.88 7.57
N PHE A 13 14.05 19.27 7.29
CA PHE A 13 13.32 18.85 6.10
C PHE A 13 12.97 20.03 5.22
N TYR A 14 12.89 19.76 3.93
CA TYR A 14 12.64 20.73 2.89
C TYR A 14 11.48 20.27 2.02
N GLU A 15 10.88 21.20 1.30
CA GLU A 15 9.99 20.90 0.19
C GLU A 15 10.52 21.58 -1.08
N LEU A 16 10.29 20.93 -2.22
CA LEU A 16 10.57 21.49 -3.52
C LEU A 16 9.36 22.30 -3.99
N ILE A 17 9.56 23.59 -4.22
CA ILE A 17 8.51 24.51 -4.71
C ILE A 17 8.92 25.13 -6.05
N ARG A 18 7.93 25.62 -6.80
CA ARG A 18 8.15 26.57 -7.90
C ARG A 18 8.04 28.00 -7.36
N SER A 19 8.95 28.87 -7.76
CA SER A 19 9.00 30.27 -7.34
C SER A 19 9.22 31.24 -8.50
N LYS A 20 8.60 32.43 -8.44
CA LYS A 20 8.82 33.49 -9.43
C LYS A 20 10.19 34.17 -9.28
N THR A 21 10.78 34.10 -8.09
CA THR A 21 12.05 34.76 -7.74
C THR A 21 13.18 33.73 -7.60
N GLY A 22 14.40 34.14 -7.96
CA GLY A 22 15.60 33.31 -7.92
C GLY A 22 16.31 33.29 -6.56
N PRO A 23 17.45 32.57 -6.45
CA PRO A 23 18.31 32.63 -5.26
C PRO A 23 18.77 34.05 -4.94
N GLY A 24 18.83 34.40 -3.64
CA GLY A 24 19.17 35.75 -3.17
C GLY A 24 17.96 36.66 -2.92
N GLU A 25 16.77 36.26 -3.39
CA GLU A 25 15.50 36.95 -3.13
C GLU A 25 14.56 36.08 -2.29
N ASP A 26 13.62 36.74 -1.61
CA ASP A 26 12.53 36.07 -0.89
C ASP A 26 11.71 35.20 -1.84
N ILE A 27 11.27 34.04 -1.34
CA ILE A 27 10.49 33.08 -2.12
C ILE A 27 9.09 33.66 -2.42
N ASP A 28 8.77 33.85 -3.71
CA ASP A 28 7.40 34.08 -4.20
C ASP A 28 6.85 32.78 -4.82
N ILE A 29 5.90 32.11 -4.17
CA ILE A 29 5.47 30.74 -4.52
C ILE A 29 4.48 30.73 -5.68
N ILE A 30 4.67 29.77 -6.57
CA ILE A 30 3.70 29.40 -7.61
C ILE A 30 2.93 28.17 -7.14
N ALA A 31 1.74 28.39 -6.57
CA ALA A 31 0.90 27.36 -5.96
C ALA A 31 -0.12 26.79 -6.96
N THR A 32 0.33 25.94 -7.88
CA THR A 32 -0.60 25.20 -8.74
C THR A 32 -1.21 24.00 -8.01
N VAL A 33 -2.34 23.50 -8.54
CA VAL A 33 -3.01 22.31 -7.99
C VAL A 33 -2.18 21.05 -8.25
N ARG A 34 -1.67 20.89 -9.48
CA ARG A 34 -0.85 19.75 -9.90
C ARG A 34 0.58 20.19 -10.23
N PRO A 35 1.58 19.31 -10.08
CA PRO A 35 2.98 19.64 -10.40
C PRO A 35 3.19 19.91 -11.90
N TYR A 36 2.33 19.38 -12.75
CA TYR A 36 2.38 19.55 -14.21
C TYR A 36 1.39 20.61 -14.74
N ASP A 37 0.75 21.39 -13.87
CA ASP A 37 -0.05 22.54 -14.30
C ASP A 37 0.86 23.70 -14.73
N ASP A 38 0.39 24.51 -15.66
CA ASP A 38 1.05 25.72 -16.14
C ASP A 38 1.38 26.67 -14.97
N PRO A 39 2.66 27.08 -14.80
CA PRO A 39 3.05 28.02 -13.75
C PRO A 39 2.49 29.44 -13.94
N GLY A 40 1.95 29.78 -15.11
CA GLY A 40 1.36 31.09 -15.42
C GLY A 40 2.38 32.20 -15.61
N VAL A 41 3.67 31.87 -15.68
CA VAL A 41 4.79 32.81 -15.85
C VAL A 41 5.82 32.25 -16.82
N GLY A 42 6.47 33.12 -17.59
CA GLY A 42 7.45 32.71 -18.60
C GLY A 42 8.76 32.15 -18.03
N GLN A 43 9.16 32.61 -16.84
CA GLN A 43 10.34 32.11 -16.13
C GLN A 43 10.00 31.89 -14.65
N PHE A 44 10.47 30.78 -14.11
CA PHE A 44 10.36 30.43 -12.71
C PHE A 44 11.54 29.55 -12.29
N TYR A 45 11.68 29.32 -10.99
CA TYR A 45 12.77 28.58 -10.39
C TYR A 45 12.22 27.46 -9.52
N TYR A 46 12.88 26.30 -9.52
CA TYR A 46 12.69 25.30 -8.48
C TYR A 46 13.55 25.67 -7.28
N ARG A 47 12.96 25.76 -6.09
CA ARG A 47 13.66 26.15 -4.86
C ARG A 47 13.31 25.19 -3.73
N PHE A 48 14.30 24.89 -2.88
CA PHE A 48 14.06 24.18 -1.63
C PHE A 48 13.66 25.17 -0.54
N ARG A 49 12.50 24.95 0.09
CA ARG A 49 12.03 25.72 1.24
C ARG A 49 12.09 24.83 2.48
N LYS A 50 12.73 25.30 3.54
CA LYS A 50 12.76 24.60 4.83
C LYS A 50 11.37 24.53 5.44
N ILE A 51 11.03 23.37 6.00
CA ILE A 51 9.77 23.11 6.70
C ILE A 51 9.95 23.48 8.17
N TYR A 52 9.08 24.37 8.67
CA TYR A 52 9.06 24.80 10.07
C TYR A 52 7.84 24.29 10.86
N SER A 53 6.89 23.64 10.19
CA SER A 53 5.70 23.10 10.83
C SER A 53 6.00 21.85 11.64
N THR A 54 5.20 21.60 12.68
CA THR A 54 5.18 20.31 13.37
C THR A 54 4.92 19.18 12.38
N ILE A 55 5.76 18.15 12.44
CA ILE A 55 5.70 17.00 11.53
C ILE A 55 4.82 15.92 12.16
N VAL A 56 3.70 15.62 11.52
CA VAL A 56 2.85 14.47 11.84
C VAL A 56 3.26 13.30 10.97
N HIS A 57 3.42 12.12 11.56
CA HIS A 57 3.94 10.94 10.87
C HIS A 57 3.10 10.64 9.61
N LYS A 58 1.76 10.63 9.67
CA LYS A 58 0.91 10.28 8.52
C LYS A 58 1.32 10.96 7.20
N THR A 59 1.59 12.26 7.22
CA THR A 59 1.95 13.06 6.04
C THR A 59 3.45 13.23 5.83
N HIS A 60 4.27 12.66 6.70
CA HIS A 60 5.72 12.73 6.64
C HIS A 60 6.30 11.57 5.81
N MET A 61 6.43 11.80 4.50
CA MET A 61 7.06 10.86 3.57
C MET A 61 8.41 11.43 3.17
N VAL A 62 9.49 10.85 3.70
CA VAL A 62 10.84 11.37 3.53
C VAL A 62 11.46 10.84 2.25
N PHE A 63 12.00 11.73 1.43
CA PHE A 63 12.79 11.39 0.25
C PHE A 63 14.23 11.91 0.43
N PRO A 64 15.23 11.04 0.58
CA PRO A 64 16.62 11.47 0.69
C PRO A 64 17.14 11.97 -0.66
N LEU A 65 17.78 13.14 -0.66
CA LEU A 65 18.56 13.66 -1.79
C LEU A 65 20.03 13.76 -1.38
N ASP A 66 20.63 12.60 -1.12
CA ASP A 66 22.04 12.45 -0.78
C ASP A 66 22.93 12.22 -2.04
N GLU A 67 24.24 12.06 -1.82
CA GLU A 67 25.19 11.78 -2.91
C GLU A 67 24.90 10.46 -3.64
N LYS A 68 24.37 9.44 -2.95
CA LYS A 68 23.97 8.17 -3.59
C LYS A 68 22.78 8.40 -4.51
N GLN A 69 21.78 9.16 -4.07
CA GLN A 69 20.63 9.52 -4.87
C GLN A 69 21.02 10.39 -6.06
N TYR A 70 21.93 11.34 -5.88
CA TYR A 70 22.48 12.15 -6.96
C TYR A 70 23.20 11.28 -8.01
N GLY A 71 24.07 10.37 -7.57
CA GLY A 71 24.73 9.41 -8.44
C GLY A 71 23.73 8.55 -9.21
N ARG A 72 22.67 8.08 -8.53
CA ARG A 72 21.64 7.26 -9.16
C ARG A 72 20.79 8.01 -10.18
N ILE A 73 20.47 9.28 -9.95
CA ILE A 73 19.80 10.15 -10.93
C ILE A 73 20.68 10.28 -12.18
N ASN A 74 21.98 10.52 -12.01
CA ASN A 74 22.91 10.63 -13.13
C ASN A 74 23.03 9.32 -13.92
N GLU A 75 23.11 8.19 -13.23
CA GLU A 75 23.17 6.86 -13.85
C GLU A 75 21.93 6.56 -14.68
N LEU A 76 20.73 6.90 -14.17
CA LEU A 76 19.49 6.55 -14.84
C LEU A 76 19.07 7.56 -15.92
N PHE A 77 19.29 8.86 -15.71
CA PHE A 77 18.67 9.88 -16.56
C PHE A 77 19.66 10.73 -17.36
N ILE A 78 20.94 10.81 -16.96
CA ILE A 78 21.93 11.67 -17.61
C ILE A 78 22.93 10.87 -18.45
N SER A 79 23.43 9.77 -17.91
CA SER A 79 24.46 8.93 -18.53
C SER A 79 23.95 8.13 -19.74
N PRO A 80 22.72 7.58 -19.74
CA PRO A 80 22.23 6.81 -20.87
C PRO A 80 21.93 7.69 -22.07
N GLU A 81 22.14 7.16 -23.27
CA GLU A 81 21.71 7.82 -24.49
C GLU A 81 20.17 7.76 -24.61
N TRP A 82 19.55 8.91 -24.86
CA TRP A 82 18.11 8.98 -25.08
C TRP A 82 17.81 8.72 -26.56
N THR A 83 16.76 7.94 -26.84
CA THR A 83 16.35 7.64 -28.22
C THR A 83 15.75 8.83 -28.95
N GLN A 84 15.44 9.90 -28.23
CA GLN A 84 14.93 11.17 -28.74
C GLN A 84 15.73 12.32 -28.14
N GLU A 85 15.87 13.41 -28.89
CA GLU A 85 16.52 14.62 -28.39
C GLU A 85 15.71 15.22 -27.21
N PRO A 86 16.35 15.46 -26.05
CA PRO A 86 15.67 16.03 -24.91
C PRO A 86 15.13 17.44 -25.21
N HIS A 87 13.87 17.68 -24.82
CA HIS A 87 13.20 18.97 -25.01
C HIS A 87 12.26 19.30 -23.85
N LEU A 88 11.97 20.59 -23.68
CA LEU A 88 10.99 21.03 -22.68
C LEU A 88 9.59 20.59 -23.08
N VAL A 89 8.86 20.03 -22.13
CA VAL A 89 7.46 19.62 -22.30
C VAL A 89 6.52 20.80 -22.10
N ASP A 90 5.37 20.81 -22.78
CA ASP A 90 4.34 21.83 -22.60
C ASP A 90 3.45 21.55 -21.37
N TYR A 91 2.64 22.55 -21.00
CA TYR A 91 1.68 22.46 -19.91
C TYR A 91 0.23 22.30 -20.41
N ASN A 92 0.03 21.76 -21.63
CA ASN A 92 -1.32 21.52 -22.13
C ASN A 92 -2.07 20.55 -21.21
N LYS A 93 -3.20 21.00 -20.65
CA LYS A 93 -3.97 20.27 -19.62
C LYS A 93 -4.26 18.79 -19.97
N ILE A 94 -4.51 18.48 -21.24
CA ILE A 94 -4.86 17.12 -21.66
C ILE A 94 -3.59 16.29 -21.86
N THR A 95 -2.59 16.85 -22.54
CA THR A 95 -1.33 16.13 -22.81
C THR A 95 -0.56 15.89 -21.52
N SER A 96 -0.39 16.92 -20.68
CA SER A 96 0.41 16.87 -19.45
C SER A 96 -0.13 15.90 -18.39
N ALA A 97 -1.44 15.58 -18.45
CA ALA A 97 -2.06 14.56 -17.61
C ALA A 97 -1.74 13.12 -18.04
N ASN A 98 -1.13 12.92 -19.22
CA ASN A 98 -0.67 11.62 -19.71
C ASN A 98 0.88 11.56 -19.72
N PRO A 99 1.50 10.89 -18.72
CA PRO A 99 2.95 10.84 -18.59
C PRO A 99 3.62 9.99 -19.66
N PHE A 100 2.89 9.08 -20.31
CA PHE A 100 3.43 8.25 -21.38
C PHE A 100 3.58 9.01 -22.70
N LYS A 101 2.77 10.06 -22.90
CA LYS A 101 2.95 11.00 -24.02
C LYS A 101 3.91 12.13 -23.67
N THR A 102 3.71 12.75 -22.51
CA THR A 102 4.47 13.95 -22.11
C THR A 102 5.96 13.65 -21.96
N TYR A 103 6.29 12.52 -21.34
CA TYR A 103 7.67 12.14 -21.04
C TYR A 103 8.17 11.00 -21.93
N GLU A 104 7.63 10.85 -23.14
CA GLU A 104 8.00 9.79 -24.10
C GLU A 104 9.52 9.82 -24.43
N GLN A 105 10.12 11.01 -24.40
CA GLN A 105 11.56 11.21 -24.62
C GLN A 105 12.45 10.51 -23.57
N ILE A 106 11.96 10.30 -22.34
CA ILE A 106 12.75 9.71 -21.27
C ILE A 106 12.79 8.19 -21.45
N PRO A 107 13.98 7.54 -21.44
CA PRO A 107 14.08 6.09 -21.59
C PRO A 107 13.19 5.32 -20.60
N VAL A 108 12.39 4.41 -21.14
CA VAL A 108 11.41 3.63 -20.35
C VAL A 108 12.08 2.80 -19.27
N LYS A 109 13.21 2.14 -19.59
CA LYS A 109 13.99 1.37 -18.61
C LYS A 109 14.46 2.23 -17.44
N SER A 110 14.90 3.46 -17.69
CA SER A 110 15.30 4.42 -16.65
C SER A 110 14.13 4.83 -15.75
N ARG A 111 12.97 5.11 -16.34
CA ARG A 111 11.76 5.45 -15.57
C ARG A 111 11.31 4.29 -14.70
N TYR A 112 11.25 3.08 -15.24
CA TYR A 112 10.81 1.93 -14.45
C TYR A 112 11.80 1.61 -13.34
N GLN A 113 13.10 1.61 -13.65
CA GLN A 113 14.13 1.36 -12.64
C GLN A 113 14.09 2.40 -11.52
N TRP A 114 13.85 3.68 -11.82
CA TRP A 114 13.63 4.70 -10.79
C TRP A 114 12.41 4.39 -9.91
N LEU A 115 11.30 3.91 -10.50
CA LEU A 115 10.12 3.54 -9.73
C LEU A 115 10.36 2.31 -8.86
N LEU A 116 11.11 1.31 -9.34
CA LEU A 116 11.50 0.11 -8.58
C LEU A 116 12.46 0.45 -7.44
N ASP A 117 13.49 1.26 -7.74
CA ASP A 117 14.46 1.76 -6.77
C ASP A 117 13.77 2.47 -5.58
N ASN A 118 12.61 3.08 -5.85
CA ASN A 118 11.82 3.84 -4.89
C ASN A 118 10.44 3.21 -4.68
N ALA A 119 10.29 1.89 -4.86
CA ALA A 119 8.97 1.24 -4.90
C ALA A 119 8.17 1.50 -3.64
N HIS A 120 8.77 1.26 -2.47
CA HIS A 120 8.13 1.51 -1.18
C HIS A 120 7.69 2.96 -1.01
N TYR A 121 8.56 3.92 -1.34
CA TYR A 121 8.23 5.34 -1.28
C TYR A 121 7.09 5.69 -2.25
N THR A 122 7.15 5.20 -3.48
CA THR A 122 6.11 5.41 -4.51
C THR A 122 4.77 4.86 -4.04
N ILE A 123 4.71 3.62 -3.56
CA ILE A 123 3.47 3.01 -3.05
C ILE A 123 2.97 3.78 -1.82
N MET A 124 3.87 4.13 -0.90
CA MET A 124 3.57 4.92 0.28
C MET A 124 2.94 6.27 -0.08
N THR A 125 3.38 6.93 -1.15
CA THR A 125 2.85 8.26 -1.52
C THR A 125 1.37 8.29 -1.85
N PHE A 126 0.78 7.20 -2.36
CA PHE A 126 -0.66 7.13 -2.53
C PHE A 126 -1.37 6.49 -1.34
N ILE A 127 -0.81 5.45 -0.71
CA ILE A 127 -1.41 4.79 0.46
C ILE A 127 -1.51 5.73 1.68
N ARG A 128 -0.51 6.60 1.86
CA ARG A 128 -0.50 7.65 2.90
C ARG A 128 -0.88 9.04 2.37
N GLY A 129 -1.05 9.18 1.07
CA GLY A 129 -1.33 10.45 0.40
C GLY A 129 -2.73 11.02 0.65
N PRO A 130 -2.99 12.24 0.15
CA PRO A 130 -4.28 12.93 0.24
C PRO A 130 -5.46 12.11 -0.31
N VAL A 131 -5.22 11.26 -1.31
CA VAL A 131 -6.25 10.39 -1.89
C VAL A 131 -6.88 9.46 -0.85
N CYS A 132 -6.10 9.02 0.14
CA CYS A 132 -6.53 8.15 1.24
C CYS A 132 -6.94 8.92 2.50
N LYS A 133 -7.40 10.19 2.39
CA LYS A 133 -8.01 10.94 3.52
C LYS A 133 -9.52 10.67 3.69
N GLY A 134 -10.04 9.64 3.02
CA GLY A 134 -11.43 9.20 3.17
C GLY A 134 -11.66 7.82 2.55
N GLN A 135 -12.84 7.26 2.79
CA GLN A 135 -13.17 5.89 2.39
C GLN A 135 -13.29 5.70 0.87
N ILE A 136 -13.69 6.73 0.12
CA ILE A 136 -13.99 6.58 -1.32
C ILE A 136 -12.82 5.92 -2.05
N ALA A 137 -11.58 6.39 -1.82
CA ALA A 137 -10.40 5.84 -2.49
C ALA A 137 -9.86 4.55 -1.86
N LEU A 138 -10.16 4.27 -0.59
CA LEU A 138 -9.70 3.05 0.09
C LEU A 138 -10.63 1.87 -0.14
N ASN A 139 -11.90 2.12 -0.46
CA ASN A 139 -12.89 1.10 -0.77
C ASN A 139 -12.63 0.34 -2.09
N VAL A 140 -11.42 0.39 -2.67
CA VAL A 140 -10.94 -0.48 -3.77
C VAL A 140 -10.04 -1.61 -3.30
N ILE A 141 -9.51 -1.59 -2.09
CA ILE A 141 -8.47 -2.55 -1.69
C ILE A 141 -8.95 -3.38 -0.50
N ASN A 142 -8.44 -4.60 -0.39
CA ASN A 142 -8.64 -5.44 0.78
C ASN A 142 -7.85 -4.90 1.97
N ASP A 143 -8.22 -5.32 3.18
CA ASP A 143 -7.55 -4.91 4.42
C ASP A 143 -6.12 -5.42 4.51
N HIS A 144 -5.80 -6.56 3.87
CA HIS A 144 -4.44 -7.07 3.72
C HIS A 144 -4.19 -7.61 2.29
N PHE A 145 -3.14 -7.10 1.63
CA PHE A 145 -2.61 -7.71 0.40
C PHE A 145 -1.10 -7.44 0.24
N TRP A 146 -0.45 -8.30 -0.55
CA TRP A 146 0.94 -8.13 -0.95
C TRP A 146 1.06 -7.52 -2.35
N ILE A 147 2.15 -6.80 -2.57
CA ILE A 147 2.54 -6.25 -3.87
C ILE A 147 3.93 -6.79 -4.22
N MET A 148 4.04 -7.31 -5.44
CA MET A 148 5.29 -7.66 -6.11
C MET A 148 5.40 -6.87 -7.40
N PHE A 149 6.59 -6.83 -7.98
CA PHE A 149 6.85 -6.07 -9.22
C PHE A 149 7.33 -7.01 -10.32
N LEU A 150 6.99 -6.70 -11.57
CA LEU A 150 7.52 -7.43 -12.71
C LEU A 150 8.99 -7.04 -12.93
N ASP A 151 9.85 -7.99 -13.25
CA ASP A 151 11.23 -7.67 -13.58
C ASP A 151 11.29 -6.91 -14.93
N PRO A 152 12.05 -5.81 -15.05
CA PRO A 152 12.16 -5.04 -16.30
C PRO A 152 12.55 -5.88 -17.53
N GLU A 153 13.26 -6.99 -17.36
CA GLU A 153 13.64 -7.89 -18.47
C GLU A 153 12.48 -8.77 -18.98
N TYR A 154 11.36 -8.78 -18.24
CA TYR A 154 10.10 -9.46 -18.55
C TYR A 154 8.92 -8.50 -18.82
N ASP A 155 9.14 -7.19 -18.64
CA ASP A 155 8.15 -6.16 -18.98
C ASP A 155 8.19 -5.81 -20.47
N LEU A 156 7.15 -6.22 -21.22
CA LEU A 156 7.09 -5.95 -22.66
C LEU A 156 6.96 -4.45 -22.99
N ALA A 157 6.44 -3.63 -22.09
CA ALA A 157 6.39 -2.19 -22.28
C ALA A 157 7.79 -1.56 -22.17
N VAL A 158 8.70 -2.18 -21.39
CA VAL A 158 10.10 -1.79 -21.28
C VAL A 158 10.91 -2.31 -22.47
N LYS A 159 10.74 -3.58 -22.84
CA LYS A 159 11.47 -4.22 -23.95
C LYS A 159 11.08 -3.65 -25.32
N TYR A 160 9.80 -3.34 -25.49
CA TYR A 160 9.22 -2.85 -26.73
C TYR A 160 8.46 -1.54 -26.47
N PRO A 161 9.17 -0.41 -26.23
CA PRO A 161 8.54 0.86 -25.86
C PRO A 161 7.58 1.43 -26.92
N GLY A 162 7.68 0.96 -28.17
CA GLY A 162 6.68 1.23 -29.21
C GLY A 162 5.26 0.78 -28.85
N PHE A 163 5.12 -0.22 -27.97
CA PHE A 163 3.83 -0.65 -27.43
C PHE A 163 3.15 0.45 -26.61
N ILE A 164 3.90 1.14 -25.74
CA ILE A 164 3.38 2.29 -24.97
C ILE A 164 2.90 3.39 -25.92
N ARG A 165 3.68 3.69 -26.97
CA ARG A 165 3.31 4.70 -27.97
C ARG A 165 2.02 4.31 -28.71
N LEU A 166 1.90 3.05 -29.12
CA LEU A 166 0.70 2.52 -29.79
C LEU A 166 -0.53 2.61 -28.87
N GLN A 167 -0.35 2.33 -27.58
CA GLN A 167 -1.41 2.29 -26.58
C GLN A 167 -1.60 3.63 -25.82
N ALA A 168 -0.90 4.69 -26.21
CA ALA A 168 -0.87 5.95 -25.46
C ALA A 168 -2.26 6.61 -25.30
N ASN A 169 -3.21 6.28 -26.19
CA ASN A 169 -4.60 6.72 -26.05
C ASN A 169 -5.38 5.94 -24.97
N ASN A 170 -5.07 4.66 -24.77
CA ASN A 170 -5.67 3.82 -23.73
C ASN A 170 -5.04 4.09 -22.34
N LEU A 171 -3.81 4.62 -22.32
CA LEU A 171 -3.11 5.03 -21.10
C LEU A 171 -3.54 6.39 -20.52
N ARG A 172 -4.64 6.98 -21.01
CA ARG A 172 -5.16 8.24 -20.49
C ARG A 172 -5.86 8.03 -19.15
N MET A 173 -5.74 9.03 -18.28
CA MET A 173 -6.27 9.00 -16.91
C MET A 173 -7.35 10.06 -16.68
N PRO A 174 -8.24 9.88 -15.67
CA PRO A 174 -9.29 10.85 -15.36
C PRO A 174 -8.80 12.28 -15.11
N SER A 175 -7.56 12.43 -14.61
CA SER A 175 -6.94 13.71 -14.27
C SER A 175 -6.84 14.69 -15.46
N GLU A 176 -6.95 14.22 -16.71
CA GLU A 176 -6.99 15.08 -17.90
C GLU A 176 -8.22 16.03 -17.92
N ASN A 177 -9.26 15.70 -17.16
CA ASN A 177 -10.47 16.52 -17.04
C ASN A 177 -10.38 17.56 -15.91
N GLY A 178 -9.26 17.61 -15.19
CA GLY A 178 -9.07 18.53 -14.07
C GLY A 178 -9.92 18.20 -12.84
N SER A 179 -10.09 19.19 -11.96
CA SER A 179 -10.73 19.02 -10.64
C SER A 179 -12.26 19.16 -10.66
N ASP A 180 -12.80 19.83 -11.68
CA ASP A 180 -14.23 20.14 -11.85
C ASP A 180 -14.88 19.16 -12.82
N TYR A 181 -14.99 17.90 -12.40
CA TYR A 181 -15.62 16.88 -13.22
C TYR A 181 -17.14 17.08 -13.26
N ASN A 182 -17.69 17.34 -14.44
CA ASN A 182 -19.13 17.56 -14.59
C ASN A 182 -19.90 16.23 -14.38
N LEU A 183 -20.81 16.21 -13.41
CA LEU A 183 -21.70 15.09 -13.08
C LEU A 183 -22.95 15.01 -13.97
N GLY A 184 -23.01 15.77 -15.07
CA GLY A 184 -24.14 15.78 -16.01
C GLY A 184 -24.56 14.36 -16.44
N ARG A 185 -25.87 14.19 -16.67
CA ARG A 185 -26.50 12.89 -16.98
C ARG A 185 -25.82 12.18 -18.15
N GLY A 186 -24.86 11.30 -17.85
CA GLY A 186 -24.18 10.46 -18.84
C GLY A 186 -22.65 10.41 -18.75
N ALA A 187 -21.96 11.39 -18.15
CA ALA A 187 -20.49 11.44 -18.17
C ALA A 187 -19.86 10.30 -17.35
N LEU A 188 -20.37 10.04 -16.14
CA LEU A 188 -19.96 8.91 -15.30
C LEU A 188 -20.54 7.57 -15.78
N LEU A 189 -21.73 7.56 -16.39
CA LEU A 189 -22.32 6.34 -16.97
C LEU A 189 -21.48 5.79 -18.12
N LYS A 190 -20.79 6.65 -18.88
CA LYS A 190 -19.88 6.24 -19.95
C LYS A 190 -18.54 5.71 -19.44
N ASN A 191 -18.17 6.02 -18.19
CA ASN A 191 -16.95 5.61 -17.50
C ASN A 191 -15.71 5.49 -18.43
N LYS A 192 -15.47 6.53 -19.24
CA LYS A 192 -14.54 6.47 -20.39
C LYS A 192 -13.16 5.98 -19.99
N HIS A 193 -12.57 6.55 -18.93
CA HIS A 193 -11.21 6.20 -18.50
C HIS A 193 -11.12 4.78 -17.96
N TYR A 194 -12.17 4.27 -17.32
CA TYR A 194 -12.23 2.85 -16.95
C TYR A 194 -12.18 1.97 -18.19
N GLN A 195 -12.97 2.28 -19.22
CA GLN A 195 -12.92 1.54 -20.48
C GLN A 195 -11.54 1.62 -21.13
N LEU A 196 -10.88 2.79 -21.10
CA LEU A 196 -9.51 2.92 -21.61
C LEU A 196 -8.50 2.04 -20.84
N ALA A 197 -8.63 1.94 -19.51
CA ALA A 197 -7.81 1.02 -18.71
C ALA A 197 -8.09 -0.44 -19.07
N VAL A 198 -9.36 -0.82 -19.26
CA VAL A 198 -9.74 -2.16 -19.73
C VAL A 198 -9.19 -2.46 -21.12
N ASP A 199 -9.26 -1.50 -22.05
CA ASP A 199 -8.76 -1.65 -23.42
C ASP A 199 -7.22 -1.80 -23.42
N TYR A 200 -6.52 -1.03 -22.58
CA TYR A 200 -5.08 -1.18 -22.38
C TYR A 200 -4.74 -2.57 -21.82
N PHE A 201 -5.44 -2.99 -20.76
CA PHE A 201 -5.25 -4.29 -20.12
C PHE A 201 -5.45 -5.43 -21.13
N SER A 202 -6.53 -5.43 -21.91
CA SER A 202 -6.76 -6.45 -22.94
C SER A 202 -5.66 -6.47 -24.00
N ALA A 203 -5.22 -5.31 -24.50
CA ALA A 203 -4.13 -5.21 -25.46
C ALA A 203 -2.80 -5.74 -24.87
N ARG A 204 -2.53 -5.46 -23.60
CA ARG A 204 -1.36 -5.95 -22.87
C ARG A 204 -1.42 -7.47 -22.73
N GLN A 205 -2.55 -8.04 -22.31
CA GLN A 205 -2.71 -9.49 -22.18
C GLN A 205 -2.51 -10.21 -23.53
N GLN A 206 -3.06 -9.66 -24.62
CA GLN A 206 -2.84 -10.18 -25.98
C GLN A 206 -1.35 -10.12 -26.40
N PHE A 207 -0.66 -9.03 -26.07
CA PHE A 207 0.76 -8.90 -26.39
C PHE A 207 1.62 -9.90 -25.61
N TYR A 208 1.31 -10.11 -24.32
CA TYR A 208 1.95 -11.14 -23.50
C TYR A 208 1.68 -12.54 -24.05
N SER A 209 0.45 -12.84 -24.49
CA SER A 209 0.13 -14.11 -25.14
C SER A 209 0.92 -14.36 -26.42
N ALA A 210 1.25 -13.31 -27.17
CA ALA A 210 2.01 -13.43 -28.41
C ALA A 210 3.52 -13.62 -28.18
N ILE A 211 4.08 -12.98 -27.14
CA ILE A 211 5.54 -12.95 -26.91
C ILE A 211 6.01 -13.98 -25.89
N TYR A 212 5.16 -14.38 -24.95
CA TYR A 212 5.45 -15.40 -23.94
C TYR A 212 4.52 -16.62 -24.11
N PRO A 213 4.56 -17.33 -25.25
CA PRO A 213 3.70 -18.49 -25.50
C PRO A 213 3.92 -19.62 -24.48
N ASP A 214 5.11 -19.69 -23.88
CA ASP A 214 5.49 -20.67 -22.87
C ASP A 214 5.20 -20.21 -21.43
N GLY A 215 4.63 -19.01 -21.25
CA GLY A 215 4.31 -18.47 -19.92
C GLY A 215 5.42 -17.65 -19.27
N LEU A 216 5.13 -17.15 -18.06
CA LEU A 216 6.07 -16.45 -17.19
C LEU A 216 6.41 -17.33 -16.00
N GLY A 217 7.71 -17.51 -15.72
CA GLY A 217 8.20 -18.22 -14.55
C GLY A 217 8.51 -17.26 -13.40
N ILE A 218 8.95 -17.80 -12.28
CA ILE A 218 9.29 -17.04 -11.06
C ILE A 218 10.31 -15.93 -11.34
N GLU A 219 11.23 -16.17 -12.28
CA GLU A 219 12.25 -15.22 -12.70
C GLU A 219 11.70 -13.91 -13.27
N ALA A 220 10.43 -13.89 -13.67
CA ALA A 220 9.76 -12.67 -14.11
C ALA A 220 9.33 -11.75 -12.96
N ILE A 221 9.40 -12.20 -11.70
CA ILE A 221 9.23 -11.32 -10.54
C ILE A 221 10.55 -10.59 -10.27
N TRP A 222 10.49 -9.28 -10.04
CA TRP A 222 11.66 -8.50 -9.69
C TRP A 222 12.19 -8.93 -8.32
N LYS A 223 13.41 -9.47 -8.29
CA LYS A 223 14.03 -10.04 -7.07
C LYS A 223 14.67 -9.01 -6.13
N GLY A 224 14.73 -7.74 -6.54
CA GLY A 224 15.58 -6.71 -5.96
C GLY A 224 17.05 -6.92 -6.32
N ASN A 225 17.72 -5.89 -6.84
CA ASN A 225 19.10 -5.99 -7.33
C ASN A 225 20.12 -5.33 -6.38
N ARG A 226 19.63 -4.62 -5.36
CA ARG A 226 20.44 -3.89 -4.39
C ARG A 226 19.91 -4.13 -2.97
N PRO A 227 20.75 -4.00 -1.93
CA PRO A 227 20.31 -4.20 -0.54
C PRO A 227 19.16 -3.30 -0.09
N ALA A 228 19.03 -2.10 -0.66
CA ALA A 228 17.97 -1.15 -0.33
C ALA A 228 16.65 -1.40 -1.07
N ASP A 229 16.64 -2.30 -2.05
CA ASP A 229 15.46 -2.58 -2.86
C ASP A 229 14.37 -3.27 -2.02
N GLN A 230 13.11 -3.05 -2.38
CA GLN A 230 11.95 -3.60 -1.68
C GLN A 230 11.03 -4.32 -2.68
N PRO A 231 11.39 -5.55 -3.09
CA PRO A 231 10.67 -6.29 -4.13
C PRO A 231 9.31 -6.83 -3.69
N VAL A 232 9.09 -6.95 -2.37
CA VAL A 232 7.82 -7.38 -1.77
C VAL A 232 7.40 -6.32 -0.75
N LEU A 233 6.16 -5.88 -0.87
CA LEU A 233 5.53 -4.94 0.06
C LEU A 233 4.22 -5.51 0.59
N THR A 234 3.93 -5.24 1.85
CA THR A 234 2.62 -5.49 2.47
C THR A 234 1.86 -4.20 2.61
N VAL A 235 0.60 -4.19 2.18
CA VAL A 235 -0.33 -3.09 2.43
C VAL A 235 -1.37 -3.57 3.44
N PHE A 236 -1.50 -2.81 4.52
CA PHE A 236 -2.60 -2.95 5.47
C PHE A 236 -3.53 -1.73 5.35
N ARG A 237 -4.82 -1.95 5.12
CA ARG A 237 -5.86 -0.92 5.18
C ARG A 237 -6.53 -0.97 6.55
N HIS A 238 -6.67 0.20 7.14
CA HIS A 238 -7.24 0.47 8.45
C HIS A 238 -8.50 1.32 8.25
N PHE A 239 -9.49 0.74 7.57
CA PHE A 239 -10.74 1.38 7.14
C PHE A 239 -10.57 2.63 6.24
N ASP A 240 -10.38 3.81 6.84
CA ASP A 240 -10.24 5.10 6.18
C ASP A 240 -8.79 5.63 6.22
N SER A 241 -7.85 4.79 6.64
CA SER A 241 -6.42 4.99 6.49
C SER A 241 -5.74 3.68 6.07
N ALA A 242 -4.43 3.72 5.81
CA ALA A 242 -3.67 2.54 5.40
C ALA A 242 -2.16 2.79 5.62
N SER A 243 -1.39 1.71 5.62
CA SER A 243 0.07 1.69 5.76
C SER A 243 0.73 0.70 4.80
N VAL A 244 2.00 0.96 4.45
CA VAL A 244 2.81 0.14 3.55
C VAL A 244 4.08 -0.26 4.26
N HIS A 245 4.38 -1.54 4.27
CA HIS A 245 5.51 -2.13 4.97
C HIS A 245 6.33 -3.00 4.03
N ARG A 246 7.62 -3.12 4.35
CA ARG A 246 8.55 -3.96 3.62
C ARG A 246 8.33 -5.43 3.98
N GLY A 247 8.36 -6.32 2.99
CA GLY A 247 8.29 -7.77 3.18
C GLY A 247 6.87 -8.35 3.09
N ALA A 248 6.79 -9.66 3.29
CA ALA A 248 5.55 -10.45 3.29
C ALA A 248 5.06 -10.64 4.73
N LEU A 249 4.41 -9.61 5.27
CA LEU A 249 3.92 -9.59 6.64
C LEU A 249 2.50 -10.15 6.71
N GLY A 250 2.16 -10.74 7.86
CA GLY A 250 0.86 -11.37 8.10
C GLY A 250 0.69 -12.72 7.41
N ASN A 251 -0.46 -13.35 7.63
CA ASN A 251 -0.76 -14.63 6.97
C ASN A 251 -1.17 -14.44 5.50
N LEU A 252 -1.10 -15.51 4.69
CA LEU A 252 -1.40 -15.52 3.26
C LEU A 252 -2.65 -14.68 2.93
N PRO A 253 -2.51 -13.54 2.22
CA PRO A 253 -3.64 -12.66 1.94
C PRO A 253 -4.59 -13.28 0.90
N GLN A 254 -5.81 -12.76 0.85
CA GLN A 254 -6.80 -13.16 -0.15
C GLN A 254 -6.25 -12.88 -1.57
N THR A 255 -5.82 -11.63 -1.79
CA THR A 255 -5.33 -11.10 -3.07
C THR A 255 -3.86 -10.73 -3.05
N LEU A 256 -3.23 -10.72 -4.22
CA LEU A 256 -1.85 -10.25 -4.43
C LEU A 256 -1.77 -9.50 -5.76
N TRP A 257 -0.95 -8.44 -5.83
CA TRP A 257 -0.73 -7.68 -7.04
C TRP A 257 0.67 -7.91 -7.59
N VAL A 258 0.79 -8.15 -8.90
CA VAL A 258 2.05 -7.98 -9.63
C VAL A 258 1.95 -6.72 -10.45
N VAL A 259 2.89 -5.80 -10.27
CA VAL A 259 2.84 -4.46 -10.87
C VAL A 259 3.97 -4.26 -11.87
N ASP A 260 3.61 -4.01 -13.13
CA ASP A 260 4.54 -3.66 -14.21
C ASP A 260 4.71 -2.13 -14.36
N PHE A 261 5.57 -1.70 -15.28
CA PHE A 261 5.91 -0.28 -15.43
C PHE A 261 4.67 0.60 -15.69
N PRO A 262 3.84 0.34 -16.72
CA PRO A 262 2.72 1.22 -17.02
C PRO A 262 1.64 1.20 -15.94
N LEU A 263 1.48 0.10 -15.21
CA LEU A 263 0.57 0.06 -14.06
C LEU A 263 1.08 0.93 -12.90
N LEU A 264 2.35 0.78 -12.50
CA LEU A 264 2.94 1.54 -11.39
C LEU A 264 2.87 3.05 -11.65
N GLU A 265 3.21 3.48 -12.86
CA GLU A 265 3.20 4.89 -13.21
C GLU A 265 1.78 5.47 -13.31
N ARG A 266 0.80 4.71 -13.83
CA ARG A 266 -0.61 5.14 -13.83
C ARG A 266 -1.16 5.30 -12.42
N ILE A 267 -0.83 4.39 -11.51
CA ILE A 267 -1.23 4.48 -10.10
C ILE A 267 -0.67 5.80 -9.50
N TYR A 268 0.63 6.06 -9.66
CA TYR A 268 1.24 7.29 -9.15
C TYR A 268 0.60 8.55 -9.74
N TYR A 269 0.45 8.64 -11.06
CA TYR A 269 -0.13 9.83 -11.68
C TYR A 269 -1.62 10.01 -11.38
N SER A 270 -2.39 8.92 -11.24
CA SER A 270 -3.81 9.02 -10.91
C SER A 270 -4.05 9.45 -9.48
N LEU A 271 -3.20 9.03 -8.55
CA LEU A 271 -3.45 9.14 -7.11
C LEU A 271 -2.58 10.15 -6.38
N VAL A 272 -1.49 10.59 -7.01
CA VAL A 272 -0.51 11.48 -6.38
C VAL A 272 -0.35 12.74 -7.22
N ALA A 273 0.20 12.63 -8.43
CA ALA A 273 0.49 13.82 -9.25
C ALA A 273 -0.78 14.49 -9.79
N GLY A 274 -1.77 13.70 -10.22
CA GLY A 274 -3.00 14.19 -10.84
C GLY A 274 -4.19 14.34 -9.88
N PHE A 275 -4.07 13.86 -8.65
CA PHE A 275 -5.16 13.84 -7.69
C PHE A 275 -5.30 15.17 -6.96
N ASP A 276 -6.49 15.76 -7.04
CA ASP A 276 -6.87 16.93 -6.25
C ASP A 276 -7.86 16.53 -5.14
N ILE A 277 -7.44 16.67 -3.89
CA ILE A 277 -8.29 16.40 -2.72
C ILE A 277 -9.43 17.40 -2.57
N TYR A 278 -9.24 18.63 -3.06
CA TYR A 278 -10.27 19.68 -3.08
C TYR A 278 -11.12 19.61 -4.36
N GLY A 279 -10.81 18.69 -5.28
CA GLY A 279 -11.62 18.40 -6.44
C GLY A 279 -13.00 17.88 -6.07
N ASN A 280 -13.97 18.08 -6.96
CA ASN A 280 -15.35 17.76 -6.68
C ASN A 280 -15.60 16.24 -6.59
N VAL A 281 -16.80 15.83 -6.15
CA VAL A 281 -17.17 14.42 -6.01
C VAL A 281 -17.01 13.64 -7.32
N GLY A 282 -17.19 14.28 -8.47
CA GLY A 282 -17.00 13.64 -9.78
C GLY A 282 -15.54 13.27 -10.05
N HIS A 283 -14.59 14.13 -9.68
CA HIS A 283 -13.15 13.83 -9.78
C HIS A 283 -12.77 12.64 -8.89
N GLN A 284 -13.22 12.65 -7.64
CA GLN A 284 -12.95 11.57 -6.69
C GLN A 284 -13.55 10.24 -7.16
N LEU A 285 -14.80 10.25 -7.65
CA LEU A 285 -15.46 9.05 -8.16
C LEU A 285 -14.82 8.53 -9.44
N ALA A 286 -14.45 9.39 -10.40
CA ALA A 286 -13.78 8.98 -11.62
C ALA A 286 -12.41 8.33 -11.32
N THR A 287 -11.65 8.90 -10.39
CA THR A 287 -10.39 8.32 -9.90
C THR A 287 -10.62 6.96 -9.24
N ARG A 288 -11.63 6.85 -8.37
CA ARG A 288 -12.00 5.60 -7.70
C ARG A 288 -12.42 4.50 -8.68
N LEU A 289 -13.20 4.84 -9.71
CA LEU A 289 -13.57 3.87 -10.75
C LEU A 289 -12.32 3.43 -11.51
N TYR A 290 -11.48 4.37 -11.94
CA TYR A 290 -10.24 4.04 -12.63
C TYR A 290 -9.35 3.10 -11.80
N MET A 291 -9.23 3.34 -10.49
CA MET A 291 -8.49 2.45 -9.59
C MET A 291 -9.04 1.04 -9.49
N ASP A 292 -10.36 0.84 -9.61
CA ASP A 292 -10.91 -0.52 -9.65
C ASP A 292 -10.40 -1.28 -10.88
N ALA A 293 -10.30 -0.62 -12.04
CA ALA A 293 -9.69 -1.23 -13.22
C ALA A 293 -8.19 -1.53 -13.01
N LEU A 294 -7.43 -0.60 -12.42
CA LEU A 294 -5.99 -0.80 -12.14
C LEU A 294 -5.73 -1.92 -11.13
N ARG A 295 -6.59 -2.06 -10.11
CA ARG A 295 -6.53 -3.19 -9.18
C ARG A 295 -6.74 -4.51 -9.90
N VAL A 296 -7.83 -4.63 -10.67
CA VAL A 296 -8.12 -5.87 -11.41
C VAL A 296 -6.98 -6.20 -12.34
N GLU A 297 -6.37 -5.19 -12.95
CA GLU A 297 -5.16 -5.35 -13.77
C GLU A 297 -3.99 -5.96 -12.98
N GLY A 298 -3.63 -5.41 -11.81
CA GLY A 298 -2.54 -5.94 -10.97
C GLY A 298 -2.81 -7.33 -10.40
N GLU A 299 -4.05 -7.62 -9.99
CA GLU A 299 -4.50 -8.95 -9.57
C GLU A 299 -4.43 -9.95 -10.72
N SER A 300 -4.82 -9.53 -11.93
CA SER A 300 -4.76 -10.37 -13.13
C SER A 300 -3.32 -10.70 -13.53
N TYR A 301 -2.39 -9.76 -13.33
CA TYR A 301 -0.97 -10.00 -13.63
C TYR A 301 -0.36 -11.04 -12.70
N PHE A 302 -0.75 -11.07 -11.43
CA PHE A 302 -0.39 -12.15 -10.54
C PHE A 302 -1.00 -13.50 -10.99
N LEU A 303 -2.28 -13.51 -11.38
CA LEU A 303 -2.93 -14.74 -11.82
C LEU A 303 -2.31 -15.36 -13.09
N ASN A 304 -1.58 -14.59 -13.90
CA ASN A 304 -0.84 -15.13 -15.04
C ASN A 304 0.25 -16.14 -14.63
N PHE A 305 0.71 -16.15 -13.38
CA PHE A 305 1.64 -17.16 -12.86
C PHE A 305 0.94 -18.45 -12.40
N MET A 306 -0.38 -18.42 -12.20
CA MET A 306 -1.17 -19.56 -11.77
C MET A 306 -1.52 -20.48 -12.95
N PRO A 307 -1.79 -21.78 -12.74
CA PRO A 307 -2.34 -22.67 -13.76
C PRO A 307 -3.61 -22.10 -14.39
N ASP A 308 -3.72 -22.16 -15.73
CA ASP A 308 -4.80 -21.48 -16.47
C ASP A 308 -6.20 -21.90 -16.02
N GLU A 309 -6.34 -23.18 -15.66
CA GLU A 309 -7.59 -23.82 -15.29
C GLU A 309 -8.22 -23.20 -14.03
N ILE A 310 -7.40 -22.69 -13.11
CA ILE A 310 -7.86 -22.17 -11.82
C ILE A 310 -7.97 -20.65 -11.77
N ARG A 311 -7.43 -19.92 -12.76
CA ARG A 311 -7.35 -18.44 -12.70
C ARG A 311 -8.71 -17.78 -12.57
N LYS A 312 -9.72 -18.29 -13.27
CA LYS A 312 -11.10 -17.75 -13.21
C LYS A 312 -11.76 -18.05 -11.87
N GLU A 313 -11.49 -19.21 -11.31
CA GLU A 313 -11.98 -19.60 -9.99
C GLU A 313 -11.37 -18.72 -8.90
N LEU A 314 -10.05 -18.49 -8.94
CA LEU A 314 -9.36 -17.58 -8.03
C LEU A 314 -9.89 -16.14 -8.12
N MET A 315 -10.00 -15.58 -9.33
CA MET A 315 -10.54 -14.23 -9.49
C MET A 315 -12.00 -14.13 -8.98
N ALA A 316 -12.80 -15.17 -9.16
CA ALA A 316 -14.17 -15.21 -8.67
C ALA A 316 -14.24 -15.34 -7.14
N SER A 317 -13.33 -16.09 -6.51
CA SER A 317 -13.27 -16.24 -5.06
C SER A 317 -12.83 -14.96 -4.34
N TRP A 318 -12.08 -14.09 -5.02
CA TRP A 318 -11.71 -12.75 -4.52
C TRP A 318 -12.82 -11.69 -4.73
N ASN A 319 -13.83 -12.02 -5.53
CA ASN A 319 -14.88 -11.08 -5.93
C ASN A 319 -16.27 -11.75 -5.84
N ILE A 320 -16.57 -12.35 -4.70
CA ILE A 320 -17.83 -13.04 -4.40
C ILE A 320 -19.01 -12.09 -4.67
N GLY A 321 -20.02 -12.61 -5.38
CA GLY A 321 -21.21 -11.85 -5.77
C GLY A 321 -21.02 -10.91 -6.97
N VAL A 322 -19.81 -10.79 -7.52
CA VAL A 322 -19.54 -9.97 -8.71
C VAL A 322 -19.26 -10.87 -9.92
N PRO A 323 -20.09 -10.83 -10.98
CA PRO A 323 -19.79 -11.56 -12.21
C PRO A 323 -18.46 -11.12 -12.82
N LEU A 324 -17.58 -12.06 -13.20
CA LEU A 324 -16.27 -11.77 -13.80
C LEU A 324 -16.34 -10.83 -15.01
N LYS A 325 -17.39 -10.95 -15.84
CA LYS A 325 -17.63 -10.04 -16.98
C LYS A 325 -17.74 -8.57 -16.56
N ASN A 326 -18.27 -8.31 -15.36
CA ASN A 326 -18.41 -6.95 -14.84
C ASN A 326 -17.06 -6.42 -14.34
N LEU A 327 -16.12 -7.30 -13.95
CA LEU A 327 -14.74 -6.94 -13.63
C LEU A 327 -13.90 -6.69 -14.89
N HIS A 328 -14.43 -7.01 -16.08
CA HIS A 328 -13.67 -7.01 -17.33
C HIS A 328 -12.41 -7.87 -17.26
N TYR A 329 -12.47 -8.95 -16.47
CA TYR A 329 -11.36 -9.87 -16.30
C TYR A 329 -11.14 -10.70 -17.57
N GLU A 330 -9.95 -10.56 -18.15
CA GLU A 330 -9.50 -11.29 -19.33
C GLU A 330 -8.08 -11.84 -19.06
N PRO A 331 -7.93 -13.13 -18.68
CA PRO A 331 -6.61 -13.71 -18.45
C PRO A 331 -5.81 -13.78 -19.76
N ALA A 332 -4.49 -13.65 -19.64
CA ALA A 332 -3.60 -13.85 -20.78
C ALA A 332 -3.65 -15.33 -21.15
N ARG A 333 -3.67 -15.62 -22.46
CA ARG A 333 -3.64 -16.98 -23.00
C ARG A 333 -2.22 -17.52 -23.02
N ILE A 334 -1.61 -17.59 -21.85
CA ILE A 334 -0.29 -18.16 -21.61
C ILE A 334 -0.41 -19.27 -20.56
N PRO A 335 0.34 -20.38 -20.67
CA PRO A 335 0.40 -21.39 -19.63
C PRO A 335 1.12 -20.82 -18.38
N ALA A 336 1.02 -21.52 -17.25
CA ALA A 336 1.92 -21.27 -16.14
C ALA A 336 3.29 -21.88 -16.45
N ASN A 337 4.37 -21.11 -16.27
CA ASN A 337 5.74 -21.61 -16.41
C ASN A 337 6.38 -21.84 -15.03
N VAL A 338 5.60 -22.42 -14.13
CA VAL A 338 6.03 -22.76 -12.76
C VAL A 338 5.59 -24.19 -12.49
N ALA A 339 6.52 -25.00 -11.98
CA ALA A 339 6.27 -26.41 -11.70
C ALA A 339 5.63 -26.58 -10.31
N TYR A 340 4.30 -26.54 -10.27
CA TYR A 340 3.53 -26.76 -9.05
C TYR A 340 3.48 -28.24 -8.66
N LYS A 341 3.69 -28.53 -7.37
CA LYS A 341 3.69 -29.87 -6.79
C LYS A 341 2.50 -30.11 -5.85
N THR A 342 1.81 -29.04 -5.46
CA THR A 342 0.71 -29.07 -4.47
C THR A 342 -0.63 -28.71 -5.10
N THR A 343 -1.71 -28.87 -4.32
CA THR A 343 -3.05 -28.37 -4.67
C THR A 343 -3.24 -26.88 -4.31
N GLU A 344 -2.22 -26.21 -3.75
CA GLU A 344 -2.24 -24.80 -3.36
C GLU A 344 -1.23 -23.97 -4.18
N PRO A 345 -1.37 -23.88 -5.52
CA PRO A 345 -0.37 -23.23 -6.37
C PRO A 345 -0.14 -21.75 -6.03
N LYS A 346 -1.15 -21.04 -5.52
CA LYS A 346 -1.00 -19.65 -5.04
C LYS A 346 0.04 -19.57 -3.92
N ARG A 347 -0.09 -20.45 -2.93
CA ARG A 347 0.80 -20.51 -1.76
C ARG A 347 2.19 -20.95 -2.19
N GLU A 348 2.28 -22.05 -2.93
CA GLU A 348 3.53 -22.61 -3.43
C GLU A 348 4.33 -21.60 -4.27
N PHE A 349 3.67 -20.83 -5.15
CA PHE A 349 4.34 -19.76 -5.89
C PHE A 349 4.94 -18.70 -4.97
N ILE A 350 4.17 -18.24 -3.99
CA ILE A 350 4.61 -17.16 -3.10
C ILE A 350 5.73 -17.64 -2.18
N GLU A 351 5.65 -18.87 -1.66
CA GLU A 351 6.71 -19.49 -0.88
C GLU A 351 7.99 -19.63 -1.71
N GLN A 352 7.92 -20.08 -2.97
CA GLN A 352 9.08 -20.14 -3.85
C GLN A 352 9.65 -18.74 -4.14
N VAL A 353 8.81 -17.74 -4.39
CA VAL A 353 9.28 -16.35 -4.61
C VAL A 353 10.00 -15.83 -3.37
N VAL A 354 9.36 -15.87 -2.20
CA VAL A 354 9.88 -15.27 -0.96
C VAL A 354 11.09 -16.03 -0.43
N ASN A 355 11.08 -17.36 -0.43
CA ASN A 355 12.14 -18.17 0.16
C ASN A 355 13.33 -18.43 -0.78
N GLU A 356 13.10 -18.48 -2.11
CA GLU A 356 14.11 -18.97 -3.06
C GLU A 356 14.54 -17.92 -4.11
N HIS A 357 13.68 -16.94 -4.44
CA HIS A 357 13.94 -16.00 -5.53
C HIS A 357 14.33 -14.59 -5.08
N ILE A 358 13.70 -14.06 -4.03
CA ILE A 358 14.05 -12.74 -3.50
C ILE A 358 15.48 -12.78 -2.95
N THR A 359 16.31 -11.83 -3.41
CA THR A 359 17.74 -11.79 -3.04
C THR A 359 18.08 -10.76 -1.98
N VAL A 360 17.10 -9.92 -1.60
CA VAL A 360 17.30 -8.88 -0.59
C VAL A 360 17.05 -9.44 0.81
N GLU A 361 17.98 -9.20 1.73
CA GLU A 361 17.91 -9.69 3.12
C GLU A 361 16.71 -9.14 3.91
N GLY A 362 16.24 -9.89 4.91
CA GLY A 362 15.18 -9.44 5.81
C GLY A 362 13.79 -9.37 5.18
N ILE A 363 13.57 -10.13 4.10
CA ILE A 363 12.23 -10.44 3.58
C ILE A 363 12.03 -11.94 3.81
N SER A 364 11.14 -12.27 4.74
CA SER A 364 10.71 -13.63 5.06
C SER A 364 9.27 -13.56 5.55
N PHE A 365 8.65 -14.73 5.71
CA PHE A 365 7.37 -14.82 6.42
C PHE A 365 7.57 -14.58 7.92
N ASP A 366 6.58 -13.97 8.58
CA ASP A 366 6.55 -13.78 10.04
C ASP A 366 5.71 -14.85 10.75
N ILE A 367 5.57 -14.72 12.08
CA ILE A 367 4.88 -15.72 12.92
C ILE A 367 3.40 -15.94 12.56
N ASN A 368 2.76 -15.00 11.87
CA ASN A 368 1.35 -15.13 11.48
C ASN A 368 1.19 -16.04 10.27
N TYR A 369 2.23 -16.23 9.47
CA TYR A 369 2.15 -17.03 8.25
C TYR A 369 2.15 -18.53 8.57
N LEU A 370 1.08 -19.20 8.17
CA LEU A 370 0.98 -20.66 8.24
C LEU A 370 1.42 -21.26 6.91
N GLN A 371 2.38 -22.18 6.92
CA GLN A 371 2.82 -22.95 5.76
C GLN A 371 1.73 -23.92 5.28
N ALA A 372 1.92 -24.51 4.10
CA ALA A 372 1.02 -25.52 3.58
C ALA A 372 0.84 -26.70 4.56
N GLY A 373 -0.42 -27.00 4.93
CA GLY A 373 -0.76 -28.08 5.86
C GLY A 373 -0.67 -27.72 7.35
N GLU A 374 -0.14 -26.55 7.70
CA GLU A 374 -0.23 -26.02 9.07
C GLU A 374 -1.64 -25.53 9.35
N VAL A 375 -2.05 -25.66 10.62
CA VAL A 375 -3.33 -25.17 11.12
C VAL A 375 -3.08 -24.25 12.30
N TYR A 376 -4.01 -23.35 12.55
CA TYR A 376 -3.98 -22.55 13.77
C TYR A 376 -3.98 -23.48 15.00
N PRO A 377 -3.09 -23.25 15.97
CA PRO A 377 -3.08 -24.03 17.20
C PRO A 377 -4.31 -23.69 18.06
N GLU A 378 -4.67 -24.59 18.97
CA GLU A 378 -5.58 -24.25 20.06
C GLU A 378 -4.88 -23.32 21.05
N LEU A 379 -5.66 -22.50 21.76
CA LEU A 379 -5.11 -21.66 22.82
C LEU A 379 -4.41 -22.53 23.89
N PRO A 380 -3.14 -22.26 24.22
CA PRO A 380 -2.42 -23.03 25.22
C PRO A 380 -3.10 -22.98 26.59
N LYS A 381 -3.16 -24.14 27.27
CA LYS A 381 -3.73 -24.25 28.62
C LYS A 381 -2.80 -23.70 29.70
N THR A 382 -1.50 -23.68 29.42
CA THR A 382 -0.43 -23.20 30.29
C THR A 382 0.63 -22.53 29.44
N TYR A 383 1.27 -21.49 29.96
CA TYR A 383 2.30 -20.73 29.25
C TYR A 383 3.62 -20.83 30.01
N ASN A 384 4.34 -21.93 29.78
CA ASN A 384 5.59 -22.25 30.47
C ASN A 384 6.84 -21.94 29.61
N SER A 385 6.64 -21.64 28.32
CA SER A 385 7.69 -21.41 27.33
C SER A 385 7.37 -20.19 26.44
N VAL A 386 8.37 -19.74 25.66
CA VAL A 386 8.17 -18.68 24.66
C VAL A 386 7.33 -19.20 23.50
N GLU A 387 7.48 -20.47 23.15
CA GLU A 387 6.70 -21.17 22.15
C GLU A 387 5.20 -21.16 22.51
N ASP A 388 4.83 -21.39 23.77
CA ASP A 388 3.42 -21.27 24.21
C ASP A 388 2.87 -19.85 23.98
N ILE A 389 3.70 -18.82 24.16
CA ILE A 389 3.27 -17.43 23.92
C ILE A 389 3.07 -17.17 22.42
N ILE A 390 3.97 -17.68 21.58
CA ILE A 390 3.87 -17.59 20.13
C ILE A 390 2.62 -18.33 19.65
N ASP A 391 2.39 -19.56 20.13
CA ASP A 391 1.19 -20.33 19.84
C ASP A 391 -0.07 -19.60 20.30
N GLY A 392 -0.03 -18.90 21.45
CA GLY A 392 -1.11 -18.01 21.90
C GLY A 392 -1.42 -16.92 20.89
N PHE A 393 -0.40 -16.19 20.40
CA PHE A 393 -0.57 -15.17 19.35
C PHE A 393 -1.14 -15.75 18.05
N ILE A 394 -0.65 -16.91 17.62
CA ILE A 394 -1.13 -17.59 16.40
C ILE A 394 -2.57 -18.08 16.60
N ALA A 395 -2.92 -18.63 17.76
CA ALA A 395 -4.29 -19.07 18.05
C ALA A 395 -5.29 -17.91 17.95
N VAL A 396 -4.97 -16.75 18.54
CA VAL A 396 -5.85 -15.56 18.49
C VAL A 396 -5.75 -14.75 17.20
N SER A 397 -4.85 -15.12 16.27
CA SER A 397 -4.81 -14.56 14.91
C SER A 397 -5.77 -15.27 13.95
N ALA A 398 -6.39 -16.38 14.38
CA ALA A 398 -7.24 -17.21 13.54
C ALA A 398 -8.52 -16.49 13.05
N PRO A 399 -9.04 -16.83 11.85
CA PRO A 399 -10.34 -16.35 11.39
C PRO A 399 -11.47 -16.71 12.35
N GLY A 400 -12.31 -15.74 12.67
CA GLY A 400 -13.51 -15.93 13.48
C GLY A 400 -13.31 -15.88 15.00
N VAL A 401 -12.12 -15.51 15.46
CA VAL A 401 -11.83 -15.19 16.88
C VAL A 401 -12.84 -14.18 17.42
N SER A 402 -13.35 -14.44 18.62
CA SER A 402 -14.59 -13.83 19.08
C SER A 402 -14.53 -12.31 19.22
N PHE A 403 -13.40 -11.76 19.68
CA PHE A 403 -13.23 -10.31 19.80
C PHE A 403 -13.41 -9.57 18.47
N PHE A 404 -12.70 -10.00 17.41
CA PHE A 404 -12.75 -9.35 16.10
C PHE A 404 -14.11 -9.51 15.41
N ARG A 405 -14.81 -10.62 15.67
CA ARG A 405 -16.16 -10.83 15.18
C ARG A 405 -17.19 -9.89 15.84
N HIS A 406 -17.07 -9.67 17.15
CA HIS A 406 -18.02 -8.83 17.90
C HIS A 406 -17.73 -7.34 17.71
N ASP A 407 -16.46 -6.93 17.77
CA ASP A 407 -16.05 -5.55 17.56
C ASP A 407 -15.68 -5.27 16.09
N SER A 408 -16.69 -5.44 15.23
CA SER A 408 -16.59 -5.20 13.79
C SER A 408 -16.77 -3.71 13.41
N ASP A 409 -16.76 -2.79 14.38
CA ASP A 409 -16.86 -1.37 14.08
C ASP A 409 -15.57 -0.84 13.48
N TYR A 410 -15.70 0.26 12.76
CA TYR A 410 -14.64 0.94 12.04
C TYR A 410 -13.57 1.56 12.93
N ASN A 411 -13.74 1.53 14.25
CA ASN A 411 -12.80 2.05 15.22
C ASN A 411 -11.77 1.02 15.68
N THR A 412 -11.89 -0.25 15.28
CA THR A 412 -11.03 -1.34 15.78
C THR A 412 -10.19 -1.92 14.64
N ASN A 413 -9.13 -1.23 14.21
CA ASN A 413 -8.29 -1.66 13.09
C ASN A 413 -6.86 -1.95 13.51
N VAL A 414 -6.26 -1.01 14.26
CA VAL A 414 -4.88 -1.12 14.73
C VAL A 414 -4.80 -0.79 16.20
N ALA A 415 -4.20 -1.68 16.99
CA ALA A 415 -3.83 -1.38 18.36
C ALA A 415 -2.34 -1.63 18.57
N TRP A 416 -1.70 -0.84 19.45
CA TRP A 416 -0.33 -1.10 19.87
C TRP A 416 -0.33 -1.67 21.28
N ILE A 417 0.38 -2.78 21.43
CA ILE A 417 0.55 -3.50 22.69
C ILE A 417 1.98 -3.28 23.17
N ARG A 418 2.12 -2.79 24.40
CA ARG A 418 3.36 -2.81 25.16
C ARG A 418 3.34 -4.01 26.11
N ILE A 419 4.29 -4.92 25.93
CA ILE A 419 4.48 -6.09 26.78
C ILE A 419 5.68 -5.82 27.68
N LYS A 420 5.43 -5.67 28.98
CA LYS A 420 6.46 -5.39 29.99
C LYS A 420 6.96 -6.66 30.65
N ASN A 421 8.08 -6.54 31.36
CA ASN A 421 8.61 -7.60 32.23
C ASN A 421 8.82 -8.94 31.50
N VAL A 422 9.24 -8.86 30.23
CA VAL A 422 9.67 -10.03 29.46
C VAL A 422 11.06 -10.45 29.97
N PRO A 423 11.29 -11.71 30.35
CA PRO A 423 12.57 -12.15 30.90
C PRO A 423 13.76 -11.78 30.01
N ASP A 424 14.77 -11.14 30.60
CA ASP A 424 16.01 -10.70 29.95
C ASP A 424 15.83 -9.82 28.70
N LYS A 425 14.67 -9.14 28.56
CA LYS A 425 14.36 -8.25 27.44
C LYS A 425 13.82 -6.91 27.93
N GLU A 426 14.04 -5.88 27.12
CA GLU A 426 13.29 -4.64 27.24
C GLU A 426 11.82 -4.87 26.86
N ASP A 427 10.98 -3.88 27.15
CA ASP A 427 9.57 -3.92 26.79
C ASP A 427 9.40 -4.12 25.27
N ILE A 428 8.49 -5.01 24.90
CA ILE A 428 8.26 -5.38 23.50
C ILE A 428 7.01 -4.64 23.01
N VAL A 429 7.09 -4.09 21.79
CA VAL A 429 5.93 -3.55 21.09
C VAL A 429 5.44 -4.57 20.07
N VAL A 430 4.13 -4.82 20.07
CA VAL A 430 3.42 -5.60 19.05
C VAL A 430 2.23 -4.79 18.55
N SER A 431 2.05 -4.70 17.24
CA SER A 431 0.84 -4.14 16.63
C SER A 431 -0.14 -5.25 16.32
N VAL A 432 -1.38 -5.11 16.79
CA VAL A 432 -2.51 -5.91 16.30
C VAL A 432 -3.08 -5.21 15.09
N VAL A 433 -3.23 -5.93 13.98
CA VAL A 433 -3.78 -5.41 12.73
C VAL A 433 -4.96 -6.28 12.32
N VAL A 434 -6.17 -5.73 12.40
CA VAL A 434 -7.39 -6.45 12.02
C VAL A 434 -7.49 -6.50 10.50
N ASP A 435 -7.61 -7.71 9.96
CA ASP A 435 -7.84 -8.00 8.54
C ASP A 435 -9.29 -8.46 8.37
N ARG A 436 -10.16 -7.53 7.98
CA ARG A 436 -11.59 -7.84 7.80
C ARG A 436 -11.82 -8.51 6.46
N TRP A 437 -12.71 -9.49 6.47
CA TRP A 437 -13.08 -10.19 5.26
C TRP A 437 -14.04 -9.36 4.41
N HIS A 438 -13.62 -9.05 3.19
CA HIS A 438 -14.47 -8.53 2.13
C HIS A 438 -14.80 -9.65 1.14
N ASP A 439 -16.08 -9.88 0.89
CA ASP A 439 -16.54 -10.72 -0.21
C ASP A 439 -16.10 -10.15 -1.56
N ASN A 440 -16.03 -8.81 -1.67
CA ASN A 440 -15.42 -8.10 -2.79
C ASN A 440 -15.17 -6.63 -2.41
N VAL A 441 -14.32 -5.94 -3.18
CA VAL A 441 -13.98 -4.50 -3.01
C VAL A 441 -14.52 -3.62 -4.13
N LYS A 442 -15.62 -4.05 -4.78
CA LYS A 442 -16.24 -3.30 -5.90
C LYS A 442 -17.26 -2.24 -5.45
N PHE A 443 -17.49 -2.12 -4.15
CA PHE A 443 -18.45 -1.18 -3.60
C PHE A 443 -17.90 0.25 -3.57
N VAL A 444 -18.77 1.23 -3.82
CA VAL A 444 -18.45 2.66 -3.59
C VAL A 444 -18.98 3.11 -2.23
N LEU A 445 -20.13 2.58 -1.82
CA LEU A 445 -20.82 2.85 -0.55
C LEU A 445 -21.34 1.54 0.04
N ARG A 446 -21.69 1.55 1.34
CA ARG A 446 -22.31 0.42 2.07
C ARG A 446 -21.42 -0.83 2.15
N GLU A 447 -20.15 -0.62 2.48
CA GLU A 447 -19.17 -1.69 2.75
C GLU A 447 -19.71 -2.81 3.64
N LYS A 448 -20.48 -2.48 4.70
CA LYS A 448 -21.07 -3.46 5.62
C LYS A 448 -21.86 -4.60 4.96
N LYS A 449 -22.29 -4.45 3.71
CA LYS A 449 -23.03 -5.49 2.96
C LYS A 449 -22.14 -6.59 2.37
N VAL A 450 -20.84 -6.35 2.28
CA VAL A 450 -19.87 -7.29 1.72
C VAL A 450 -18.85 -7.73 2.77
N LEU A 451 -19.00 -7.29 4.01
CA LEU A 451 -18.20 -7.77 5.13
C LEU A 451 -18.76 -9.09 5.66
N ASP A 452 -17.88 -10.01 6.03
CA ASP A 452 -18.24 -11.24 6.74
C ASP A 452 -17.43 -11.37 8.03
N PRO A 453 -17.92 -10.83 9.15
CA PRO A 453 -17.20 -10.84 10.43
C PRO A 453 -16.88 -12.25 10.95
N SER A 454 -17.51 -13.31 10.43
CA SER A 454 -17.17 -14.68 10.80
C SER A 454 -15.83 -15.16 10.22
N LYS A 455 -15.27 -14.41 9.27
CA LYS A 455 -13.99 -14.68 8.60
C LYS A 455 -12.93 -13.64 8.91
N ASP A 456 -13.25 -12.61 9.68
CA ASP A 456 -12.29 -11.61 10.12
C ASP A 456 -11.18 -12.29 10.92
N ARG A 457 -9.95 -11.83 10.71
CA ARG A 457 -8.75 -12.29 11.41
C ARG A 457 -7.93 -11.09 11.87
N ALA A 458 -6.84 -11.33 12.58
CA ALA A 458 -5.89 -10.26 12.91
C ALA A 458 -4.46 -10.75 12.84
N ASP A 459 -3.54 -9.94 12.35
CA ASP A 459 -2.11 -10.23 12.37
C ASP A 459 -1.45 -9.51 13.56
N PHE A 460 -0.57 -10.20 14.28
CA PHE A 460 0.25 -9.65 15.36
C PHE A 460 1.66 -9.40 14.84
N ILE A 461 1.98 -8.14 14.55
CA ILE A 461 3.23 -7.75 13.92
C ILE A 461 4.16 -7.11 14.94
N PRO A 462 5.39 -7.63 15.15
CA PRO A 462 6.37 -6.97 16.00
C PRO A 462 6.66 -5.53 15.55
N GLY A 463 6.69 -4.61 16.51
CA GLY A 463 6.89 -3.18 16.26
C GLY A 463 5.60 -2.44 15.89
N PHE A 464 5.75 -1.38 15.10
CA PHE A 464 4.70 -0.39 14.88
C PHE A 464 4.10 -0.46 13.48
N ILE A 465 2.78 -0.68 13.42
CA ILE A 465 1.99 -0.59 12.20
C ILE A 465 1.13 0.68 12.23
N GLY A 466 1.04 1.36 11.09
CA GLY A 466 0.15 2.50 10.90
C GLY A 466 0.71 3.83 11.42
N SER A 467 -0.12 4.87 11.32
CA SER A 467 0.15 6.21 11.88
C SER A 467 -0.94 6.66 12.86
N TYR A 468 -1.95 5.82 13.02
CA TYR A 468 -3.22 6.07 13.69
C TYR A 468 -3.55 4.84 14.55
N PRO A 469 -2.84 4.60 15.66
CA PRO A 469 -3.27 3.58 16.61
C PRO A 469 -4.67 3.95 17.08
N ASN A 470 -5.59 2.98 17.00
CA ASN A 470 -6.94 3.15 17.53
C ASN A 470 -6.97 2.97 19.04
N TYR A 471 -6.06 2.15 19.58
CA TYR A 471 -5.99 1.89 21.01
C TYR A 471 -4.60 1.46 21.46
N PHE A 472 -4.30 1.68 22.74
CA PHE A 472 -3.09 1.19 23.40
C PHE A 472 -3.45 0.15 24.44
N PHE A 473 -2.71 -0.94 24.44
CA PHE A 473 -2.71 -1.93 25.51
C PHE A 473 -1.35 -1.94 26.20
N VAL A 474 -1.36 -1.98 27.53
CA VAL A 474 -0.16 -2.13 28.34
C VAL A 474 -0.40 -3.32 29.27
N LEU A 475 0.40 -4.38 29.11
CA LEU A 475 0.28 -5.58 29.92
C LEU A 475 1.66 -6.12 30.30
N ASP A 476 1.69 -6.87 31.40
CA ASP A 476 2.86 -7.62 31.82
C ASP A 476 2.91 -8.96 31.09
N ALA A 477 4.08 -9.50 30.79
CA ALA A 477 4.22 -10.77 30.07
C ALA A 477 3.45 -11.92 30.74
N SER A 478 3.31 -11.90 32.07
CA SER A 478 2.52 -12.88 32.84
C SER A 478 1.00 -12.79 32.62
N ASP A 479 0.50 -11.67 32.08
CA ASP A 479 -0.92 -11.44 31.80
C ASP A 479 -1.33 -11.82 30.37
N LEU A 480 -0.37 -12.14 29.48
CA LEU A 480 -0.65 -12.60 28.12
C LEU A 480 -1.70 -13.74 28.05
N PRO A 481 -1.67 -14.77 28.93
CA PRO A 481 -2.67 -15.84 28.92
C PRO A 481 -4.11 -15.32 29.09
N ASP A 482 -4.30 -14.36 30.00
CA ASP A 482 -5.61 -13.76 30.26
C ASP A 482 -6.03 -12.87 29.09
N PHE A 483 -5.10 -12.10 28.51
CA PHE A 483 -5.36 -11.29 27.33
C PHE A 483 -5.79 -12.14 26.13
N PHE A 484 -5.12 -13.27 25.87
CA PHE A 484 -5.50 -14.15 24.76
C PHE A 484 -6.87 -14.81 24.99
N GLU A 485 -7.18 -15.23 26.21
CA GLU A 485 -8.52 -15.78 26.51
C GLU A 485 -9.61 -14.73 26.32
N ILE A 486 -9.35 -13.47 26.71
CA ILE A 486 -10.27 -12.37 26.43
C ILE A 486 -10.52 -12.26 24.93
N LEU A 487 -9.48 -12.27 24.09
CA LEU A 487 -9.65 -12.17 22.64
C LEU A 487 -10.46 -13.34 22.06
N ASP A 488 -10.16 -14.56 22.52
CA ASP A 488 -10.79 -15.79 22.02
C ASP A 488 -12.26 -15.92 22.43
N GLN A 489 -12.61 -15.53 23.66
CA GLN A 489 -13.93 -15.78 24.26
C GLN A 489 -14.80 -14.53 24.44
N TYR A 490 -14.35 -13.37 23.95
CA TYR A 490 -15.08 -12.10 24.08
C TYR A 490 -16.52 -12.19 23.58
N ASP A 491 -17.51 -11.90 24.43
CA ASP A 491 -18.94 -11.91 24.07
C ASP A 491 -19.59 -10.51 24.12
N GLY A 492 -18.78 -9.46 24.37
CA GLY A 492 -19.26 -8.08 24.54
C GLY A 492 -19.99 -7.81 25.86
N SER A 493 -20.02 -8.75 26.80
CA SER A 493 -20.59 -8.53 28.13
C SER A 493 -19.74 -7.56 28.95
N GLN A 494 -20.40 -6.92 29.93
CA GLN A 494 -19.71 -6.03 30.88
C GLN A 494 -18.55 -6.70 31.61
N THR A 495 -18.62 -8.01 31.84
CA THR A 495 -17.54 -8.79 32.44
C THR A 495 -16.27 -8.76 31.58
N TYR A 496 -16.38 -9.02 30.28
CA TYR A 496 -15.22 -8.98 29.38
C TYR A 496 -14.71 -7.56 29.15
N LEU A 497 -15.62 -6.58 29.09
CA LEU A 497 -15.23 -5.16 29.01
C LEU A 497 -14.37 -4.75 30.21
N GLN A 498 -14.80 -5.07 31.44
CA GLN A 498 -14.04 -4.78 32.66
C GLN A 498 -12.70 -5.52 32.71
N ARG A 499 -12.63 -6.76 32.21
CA ARG A 499 -11.37 -7.50 32.09
C ARG A 499 -10.41 -6.83 31.10
N LEU A 500 -10.92 -6.39 29.94
CA LEU A 500 -10.13 -5.70 28.92
C LEU A 500 -9.62 -4.32 29.41
N GLU A 501 -10.42 -3.62 30.22
CA GLU A 501 -10.05 -2.34 30.85
C GLU A 501 -8.83 -2.41 31.78
N LYS A 502 -8.47 -3.62 32.25
CA LYS A 502 -7.21 -3.86 32.99
C LYS A 502 -5.99 -3.49 32.14
N TYR A 503 -6.05 -3.74 30.83
CA TYR A 503 -4.93 -3.57 29.91
C TYR A 503 -5.08 -2.32 29.02
N GLY A 504 -6.32 -1.92 28.75
CA GLY A 504 -6.64 -0.81 27.87
C GLY A 504 -6.32 0.57 28.46
N VAL A 505 -5.69 1.42 27.66
CA VAL A 505 -5.36 2.80 28.07
C VAL A 505 -6.28 3.80 27.38
N ASN A 506 -7.43 4.08 27.98
CA ASN A 506 -8.34 5.12 27.48
C ASN A 506 -7.80 6.54 27.76
N ARG A 507 -8.23 7.54 26.99
CA ARG A 507 -7.96 8.98 27.20
C ARG A 507 -8.34 9.48 28.60
N ALA A 508 -9.26 8.81 29.29
CA ALA A 508 -9.65 9.16 30.66
C ALA A 508 -8.73 8.59 31.76
N LYS A 509 -7.76 7.72 31.44
CA LYS A 509 -6.80 7.23 32.42
C LYS A 509 -5.81 8.34 32.80
N ASP A 510 -5.53 8.50 34.09
CA ASP A 510 -4.62 9.54 34.61
C ASP A 510 -3.22 9.49 33.98
N ASN A 511 -2.74 8.30 33.61
CA ASN A 511 -1.43 8.08 33.00
C ASN A 511 -1.46 8.01 31.46
N PHE A 512 -2.55 8.42 30.80
CA PHE A 512 -2.68 8.33 29.34
C PHE A 512 -1.51 8.98 28.59
N TRP A 513 -1.11 10.20 28.98
CA TRP A 513 -0.03 10.93 28.32
C TRP A 513 1.35 10.30 28.56
N GLU A 514 1.59 9.71 29.73
CA GLU A 514 2.83 8.97 30.00
C GLU A 514 2.96 7.75 29.07
N VAL A 515 1.86 7.01 28.88
CA VAL A 515 1.82 5.87 27.96
C VAL A 515 1.99 6.31 26.52
N TYR A 516 1.30 7.38 26.10
CA TYR A 516 1.46 7.94 24.76
C TYR A 516 2.89 8.39 24.49
N ASP A 517 3.50 9.14 25.41
CA ASP A 517 4.87 9.63 25.28
C ASP A 517 5.87 8.47 25.21
N TRP A 518 5.64 7.39 25.97
CA TRP A 518 6.44 6.18 25.86
C TRP A 518 6.34 5.56 24.46
N PHE A 519 5.14 5.31 23.95
CA PHE A 519 4.95 4.76 22.61
C PHE A 519 5.52 5.69 21.53
N GLN A 520 5.34 7.00 21.68
CA GLN A 520 5.87 8.00 20.76
C GLN A 520 7.40 8.00 20.73
N ASN A 521 8.05 7.81 21.88
CA ASN A 521 9.51 7.70 21.96
C ASN A 521 10.01 6.41 21.29
N GLU A 522 9.40 5.27 21.59
CA GLU A 522 9.76 3.99 20.94
C GLU A 522 9.48 4.01 19.43
N PHE A 523 8.37 4.62 19.01
CA PHE A 523 8.05 4.83 17.61
C PHE A 523 9.13 5.66 16.91
N ASN A 524 9.56 6.76 17.53
CA ASN A 524 10.64 7.60 17.00
C ASN A 524 11.99 6.87 16.93
N ASN A 525 12.26 5.96 17.87
CA ASN A 525 13.47 5.13 17.84
C ASN A 525 13.41 4.12 16.68
N SER A 526 12.24 3.54 16.42
CA SER A 526 12.06 2.56 15.33
C SER A 526 12.20 3.15 13.92
N LEU A 527 11.89 4.44 13.73
CA LEU A 527 11.82 5.07 12.41
C LEU A 527 13.10 5.79 11.96
N GLY A 528 14.13 5.86 12.81
CA GLY A 528 15.37 6.56 12.49
C GLY A 528 15.13 8.02 12.08
N GLY A 529 15.46 8.39 10.84
CA GLY A 529 15.33 9.75 10.30
C GLY A 529 13.91 10.17 9.86
N MET A 530 12.90 9.29 9.96
CA MET A 530 11.53 9.56 9.49
C MET A 530 10.55 9.94 10.62
N LYS A 531 11.04 10.62 11.66
CA LYS A 531 10.30 10.91 12.90
C LYS A 531 9.11 11.84 12.65
N GLY A 532 8.00 11.55 13.31
CA GLY A 532 6.82 12.39 13.29
C GLY A 532 5.86 12.02 14.41
N ILE A 533 5.00 12.97 14.78
CA ILE A 533 3.99 12.76 15.82
C ILE A 533 2.98 11.72 15.34
N VAL A 534 2.71 10.73 16.18
CA VAL A 534 1.65 9.73 16.01
C VAL A 534 0.30 10.42 16.24
N ASP A 535 -0.61 10.25 15.29
CA ASP A 535 -1.85 11.02 15.25
C ASP A 535 -2.97 10.26 15.98
N LEU A 536 -3.50 10.88 17.04
CA LEU A 536 -4.57 10.32 17.88
C LEU A 536 -5.98 10.65 17.39
N ASN A 537 -6.17 11.27 16.21
CA ASN A 537 -7.50 11.62 15.68
C ASN A 537 -8.44 10.41 15.50
N ARG A 538 -7.90 9.20 15.39
CA ARG A 538 -8.65 7.93 15.28
C ARG A 538 -8.56 7.06 16.53
N TYR A 539 -8.04 7.60 17.63
CA TYR A 539 -7.95 6.91 18.90
C TYR A 539 -9.35 6.80 19.53
N TYR A 540 -9.68 5.62 20.05
CA TYR A 540 -10.97 5.31 20.64
C TYR A 540 -11.36 6.38 21.69
N TYR A 541 -12.55 6.95 21.52
CA TYR A 541 -12.96 8.18 22.20
C TYR A 541 -14.01 7.97 23.29
N LEU A 542 -14.69 6.82 23.30
CA LEU A 542 -15.71 6.53 24.30
C LEU A 542 -15.01 6.15 25.61
N THR A 543 -15.27 6.92 26.65
CA THR A 543 -15.08 6.46 28.03
C THR A 543 -16.16 5.44 28.31
N TYR A 544 -15.83 4.27 28.87
CA TYR A 544 -16.85 3.44 29.50
C TYR A 544 -17.41 4.27 30.65
N GLU A 545 -18.59 4.86 30.46
CA GLU A 545 -19.33 5.53 31.53
C GLU A 545 -19.87 4.43 32.45
N GLU A 546 -19.53 4.51 33.74
CA GLU A 546 -20.03 3.61 34.80
C GLU A 546 -21.56 3.62 34.94
#